data_AF-A0A2K3LH49-F1
#
_entry.id   AF-A0A2K3LH49-F1
#
_cell.length_a   1.000
_cell.length_b   1.000
_cell.length_c   1.000
_cell.angle_alpha   90.00
_cell.angle_beta   90.00
_cell.angle_gamma   90.00
#
_symmetry.space_group_name_H-M   'P 1'
#
loop_
_entity.id
_entity.type
_entity.pdbx_description
1 polymer ?
#
loop_
_entity_poly.entity_id
_entity_poly.type
_entity_poly.pdbx_seq_one_letter_code
_entity_poly.pdbx_strand_id
1 'polypeptide(L)'
;MVKKRLVVGLSYKNVDEKLARTIRATIRSSKDFKDFLINDFQFSPDEIVYMSDELDENCPKDRDILRKLSFMVRMGKPGDVLVFYFCGHECRIPARTTKNNSSFIEYLATGPTSDGELTMIRDHDFREIVETVPEKCFEVK
;
A
#
# COMPACT_ATOMS: atom_id res chain seq x y z
N MET A 1 -21.18 10.91 -1.96
CA MET A 1 -20.29 9.74 -1.91
C MET A 1 -19.08 10.05 -2.75
N VAL A 2 -17.98 10.44 -2.11
CA VAL A 2 -16.68 10.55 -2.76
C VAL A 2 -15.95 9.24 -2.56
N LYS A 3 -15.14 8.95 -3.55
CA LYS A 3 -14.76 7.61 -3.85
C LYS A 3 -13.23 7.69 -3.96
N LYS A 4 -12.47 7.59 -2.84
CA LYS A 4 -10.99 7.77 -2.80
C LYS A 4 -10.17 6.48 -2.66
N ARG A 5 -9.09 6.36 -3.44
CA ARG A 5 -8.35 5.10 -3.62
C ARG A 5 -6.86 5.33 -3.68
N LEU A 6 -6.15 4.38 -3.09
CA LEU A 6 -4.72 4.21 -3.28
C LEU A 6 -4.45 2.76 -3.67
N VAL A 7 -3.94 2.56 -4.88
CA VAL A 7 -3.56 1.26 -5.43
C VAL A 7 -2.04 1.26 -5.63
N VAL A 8 -1.35 0.31 -5.01
CA VAL A 8 0.10 0.18 -5.02
C VAL A 8 0.49 -1.18 -5.59
N GLY A 9 1.38 -1.19 -6.59
CA GLY A 9 1.89 -2.41 -7.20
C GLY A 9 3.41 -2.34 -7.39
N LEU A 10 4.17 -3.17 -6.67
CA LEU A 10 5.63 -3.15 -6.68
C LEU A 10 6.22 -4.49 -7.13
N SER A 11 6.97 -4.49 -8.23
CA SER A 11 7.61 -5.67 -8.80
C SER A 11 9.06 -5.88 -8.36
N TYR A 12 9.71 -4.84 -7.85
CA TYR A 12 11.11 -4.79 -7.44
C TYR A 12 12.09 -5.12 -8.58
N LYS A 13 11.64 -5.11 -9.85
CA LYS A 13 12.44 -5.55 -11.01
C LYS A 13 13.75 -4.78 -11.19
N ASN A 14 13.74 -3.49 -10.86
CA ASN A 14 14.90 -2.61 -10.95
C ASN A 14 15.60 -2.39 -9.60
N VAL A 15 15.21 -3.15 -8.56
CA VAL A 15 15.69 -2.96 -7.19
C VAL A 15 16.39 -4.20 -6.66
N ASP A 16 15.73 -5.35 -6.71
CA ASP A 16 16.23 -6.63 -6.20
C ASP A 16 15.76 -7.78 -7.10
N GLU A 17 16.70 -8.42 -7.80
CA GLU A 17 16.40 -9.51 -8.73
C GLU A 17 15.74 -10.72 -8.04
N LYS A 18 16.14 -11.03 -6.79
CA LYS A 18 15.61 -12.16 -6.04
C LYS A 18 14.14 -11.92 -5.68
N LEU A 19 13.82 -10.72 -5.22
CA LEU A 19 12.43 -10.33 -4.96
C LEU A 19 11.60 -10.31 -6.25
N ALA A 20 12.12 -9.73 -7.32
CA ALA A 20 11.42 -9.67 -8.61
C ALA A 20 11.11 -11.06 -9.20
N ARG A 21 11.96 -12.07 -8.96
CA ARG A 21 11.73 -13.43 -9.46
C ARG A 21 10.62 -14.18 -8.73
N THR A 22 10.32 -13.80 -7.48
CA THR A 22 9.33 -14.49 -6.64
C THR A 22 7.91 -13.97 -6.86
N ILE A 23 7.75 -12.73 -7.34
CA ILE A 23 6.44 -12.16 -7.70
C ILE A 23 6.47 -11.61 -9.14
N ARG A 24 5.71 -12.22 -10.05
CA ARG A 24 5.70 -11.85 -11.48
C ARG A 24 4.42 -11.17 -11.95
N ALA A 25 3.34 -11.29 -11.18
CA ALA A 25 2.02 -10.78 -11.58
C ALA A 25 1.67 -9.44 -10.95
N THR A 26 2.50 -8.91 -10.04
CA THR A 26 2.16 -7.78 -9.18
C THR A 26 1.62 -6.56 -9.92
N ILE A 27 2.36 -6.08 -10.92
CA ILE A 27 1.95 -4.92 -11.73
C ILE A 27 0.67 -5.17 -12.50
N ARG A 28 0.52 -6.38 -13.04
CA ARG A 28 -0.70 -6.76 -13.74
C ARG A 28 -1.88 -6.80 -12.77
N SER A 29 -1.72 -7.46 -11.62
CA SER A 29 -2.77 -7.56 -10.60
C SER A 29 -3.19 -6.20 -10.04
N SER A 30 -2.25 -5.28 -9.82
CA SER A 30 -2.58 -3.92 -9.37
C SER A 30 -3.30 -3.10 -10.44
N LYS A 31 -2.96 -3.29 -11.72
CA LYS A 31 -3.70 -2.69 -12.85
C LYS A 31 -5.10 -3.29 -13.00
N ASP A 32 -5.20 -4.62 -12.97
CA ASP A 32 -6.48 -5.33 -13.05
C ASP A 32 -7.41 -4.91 -11.90
N PHE A 33 -6.88 -4.74 -10.69
CA PHE A 33 -7.66 -4.23 -9.56
C PHE A 33 -8.10 -2.78 -9.75
N LYS A 34 -7.21 -1.91 -10.24
CA LYS A 34 -7.56 -0.53 -10.61
C LYS A 34 -8.69 -0.50 -11.64
N ASP A 35 -8.59 -1.33 -12.67
CA ASP A 35 -9.58 -1.39 -13.76
C ASP A 35 -10.91 -1.97 -13.27
N PHE A 36 -10.89 -2.98 -12.38
CA PHE A 36 -12.08 -3.49 -11.68
C PHE A 36 -12.81 -2.38 -10.88
N LEU A 37 -12.06 -1.54 -10.16
CA LEU A 37 -12.65 -0.41 -9.44
C LEU A 37 -13.34 0.59 -10.38
N ILE A 38 -12.78 0.82 -11.57
CA ILE A 38 -13.35 1.72 -12.57
C ILE A 38 -14.59 1.09 -13.22
N ASN A 39 -14.44 -0.11 -13.76
CA ASN A 39 -15.41 -0.75 -14.64
C ASN A 39 -16.63 -1.29 -13.87
N ASP A 40 -16.39 -1.96 -12.74
CA ASP A 40 -17.44 -2.66 -12.00
C ASP A 40 -18.00 -1.81 -10.85
N PHE A 41 -17.14 -1.00 -10.22
CA PHE A 41 -17.53 -0.14 -9.11
C PHE A 41 -17.78 1.30 -9.50
N GLN A 42 -17.61 1.69 -10.77
CA GLN A 42 -17.87 3.04 -11.28
C GLN A 42 -17.09 4.11 -10.49
N PHE A 43 -15.82 3.85 -10.22
CA PHE A 43 -14.92 4.84 -9.64
C PHE A 43 -14.41 5.75 -10.76
N SER A 44 -14.32 7.06 -10.52
CA SER A 44 -13.67 7.93 -11.48
C SER A 44 -12.17 7.61 -11.53
N PRO A 45 -11.55 7.47 -12.71
CA PRO A 45 -10.11 7.29 -12.83
C PRO A 45 -9.30 8.37 -12.09
N ASP A 46 -9.79 9.61 -12.07
CA ASP A 46 -9.13 10.75 -11.40
C ASP A 46 -9.13 10.63 -9.87
N GLU A 47 -10.00 9.77 -9.31
CA GLU A 47 -10.05 9.52 -7.87
C GLU A 47 -9.16 8.34 -7.43
N ILE A 48 -8.43 7.72 -8.37
CA ILE A 48 -7.51 6.62 -8.09
C ILE A 48 -6.06 7.09 -8.17
N VAL A 49 -5.40 7.12 -7.01
CA VAL A 49 -3.95 7.25 -6.95
C VAL A 49 -3.34 5.88 -7.21
N TYR A 50 -2.69 5.71 -8.36
CA TYR A 50 -1.92 4.51 -8.69
C TYR A 50 -0.42 4.78 -8.50
N MET A 51 0.25 3.94 -7.71
CA MET A 51 1.69 3.99 -7.46
C MET A 51 2.32 2.66 -7.88
N SER A 52 3.32 2.70 -8.76
CA SER A 52 4.03 1.48 -9.18
C SER A 52 5.50 1.76 -9.53
N ASP A 53 6.28 0.69 -9.64
CA ASP A 53 7.69 0.72 -10.05
C ASP A 53 7.92 0.22 -11.49
N GLU A 54 6.86 0.19 -12.30
CA GLU A 54 6.91 -0.34 -13.68
C GLU A 54 7.67 0.57 -14.65
N LEU A 55 7.45 1.89 -14.53
CA LEU A 55 7.94 2.89 -15.50
C LEU A 55 9.04 3.79 -14.93
N ASP A 56 9.23 3.78 -13.61
CA ASP A 56 10.03 4.78 -12.91
C ASP A 56 11.27 4.14 -12.28
N GLU A 57 12.40 4.85 -12.32
CA GLU A 57 13.58 4.53 -11.51
C GLU A 57 13.29 4.79 -10.02
N ASN A 58 12.36 5.70 -9.72
CA ASN A 58 11.97 6.04 -8.36
C ASN A 58 10.79 5.19 -7.87
N CYS A 59 11.10 3.96 -7.44
CA CYS A 59 10.13 3.08 -6.80
C CYS A 59 9.48 3.75 -5.55
N PRO A 60 8.13 3.71 -5.40
CA PRO A 60 7.41 4.29 -4.28
C PRO A 60 7.96 3.87 -2.91
N LYS A 61 8.41 4.82 -2.09
CA LYS A 61 8.92 4.57 -0.74
C LYS A 61 7.81 4.61 0.31
N ASP A 62 8.09 4.04 1.47
CA ASP A 62 7.22 4.03 2.65
C ASP A 62 6.54 5.39 2.93
N ARG A 63 7.32 6.47 3.01
CA ARG A 63 6.85 7.83 3.30
C ARG A 63 5.86 8.35 2.27
N ASP A 64 6.04 7.99 0.99
CA ASP A 64 5.19 8.48 -0.09
C ASP A 64 3.85 7.77 -0.06
N ILE A 65 3.86 6.46 0.16
CA ILE A 65 2.67 5.63 0.32
C ILE A 65 1.91 6.05 1.59
N LEU A 66 2.58 6.16 2.75
CA LEU A 66 1.98 6.56 4.03
C LEU A 66 1.39 7.97 3.96
N ARG A 67 2.05 8.91 3.27
CA ARG A 67 1.52 10.26 3.04
C ARG A 67 0.23 10.23 2.23
N LYS A 68 0.18 9.44 1.16
CA LYS A 68 -1.03 9.30 0.31
C LYS A 68 -2.16 8.59 1.06
N LEU A 69 -1.84 7.54 1.82
CA LEU A 69 -2.79 6.83 2.66
C LEU A 69 -3.38 7.76 3.73
N SER A 70 -2.52 8.48 4.46
CA SER A 70 -2.94 9.45 5.49
C SER A 70 -3.82 10.55 4.91
N PHE A 71 -3.46 11.07 3.73
CA PHE A 71 -4.28 12.07 3.05
C PHE A 71 -5.64 11.51 2.63
N MET A 72 -5.67 10.29 2.08
CA MET A 72 -6.92 9.62 1.70
C MET A 72 -7.85 9.45 2.91
N VAL A 73 -7.32 8.95 4.02
CA VAL A 73 -8.07 8.71 5.27
C VAL A 73 -8.59 10.02 5.86
N ARG A 74 -7.71 11.02 6.06
CA ARG A 74 -8.08 12.32 6.65
C ARG A 74 -9.13 13.08 5.85
N MET A 75 -9.16 12.88 4.54
CA MET A 75 -10.10 13.56 3.67
C MET A 75 -11.41 12.78 3.48
N GLY A 76 -11.55 11.60 4.11
CA GLY A 76 -12.80 10.83 4.11
C GLY A 76 -13.95 11.60 4.76
N LYS A 77 -15.15 11.37 4.27
CA LYS A 77 -16.39 11.90 4.84
C LYS A 77 -17.40 10.78 5.06
N PRO A 78 -18.39 10.97 5.94
CA PRO A 78 -19.51 10.02 6.07
C PRO A 78 -20.13 9.67 4.71
N GLY A 79 -20.30 8.38 4.44
CA GLY A 79 -20.79 7.84 3.17
C GLY A 79 -19.74 7.71 2.07
N ASP A 80 -18.47 8.09 2.31
CA ASP A 80 -17.38 7.80 1.37
C ASP A 80 -16.95 6.33 1.49
N VAL A 81 -16.39 5.82 0.39
CA VAL A 81 -15.76 4.49 0.33
C VAL A 81 -14.26 4.70 0.15
N LEU A 82 -13.45 4.21 1.07
CA LEU A 82 -11.99 4.30 0.99
C LEU A 82 -11.44 2.92 0.62
N VAL A 83 -10.54 2.85 -0.36
CA VAL A 83 -9.92 1.58 -0.75
C VAL A 83 -8.40 1.76 -0.78
N PHE A 84 -7.71 0.92 -0.01
CA PHE A 84 -6.27 0.74 -0.10
C PHE A 84 -6.01 -0.67 -0.63
N TYR A 85 -5.26 -0.77 -1.72
CA TYR A 85 -4.80 -2.03 -2.29
C TYR A 85 -3.29 -2.01 -2.42
N PHE A 86 -2.64 -3.02 -1.86
CA PHE A 86 -1.21 -3.21 -1.97
C PHE A 86 -0.94 -4.59 -2.55
N CYS A 87 -0.13 -4.65 -3.60
CA CYS A 87 0.41 -5.87 -4.16
C CYS A 87 1.93 -5.72 -4.25
N GLY A 88 2.66 -6.60 -3.57
CA GLY A 88 4.11 -6.49 -3.39
C GLY A 88 4.61 -7.54 -2.41
N HIS A 89 5.85 -7.39 -1.96
CA HIS A 89 6.46 -8.26 -0.96
C HIS A 89 6.13 -7.83 0.46
N GLU A 90 6.06 -8.83 1.34
CA GLU A 90 5.97 -8.68 2.77
C GLU A 90 7.19 -9.34 3.43
N CYS A 91 7.59 -8.83 4.59
CA CYS A 91 8.63 -9.46 5.38
C CYS A 91 8.29 -9.43 6.87
N ARG A 92 8.96 -10.29 7.63
CA ARG A 92 8.84 -10.35 9.08
C ARG A 92 10.20 -10.26 9.72
N ILE A 93 10.33 -9.41 10.73
CA ILE A 93 11.58 -9.22 11.47
C ILE A 93 11.33 -9.62 12.93
N PRO A 94 12.18 -10.44 13.56
CA PRO A 94 12.06 -10.77 14.97
C PRO A 94 12.01 -9.49 15.83
N ALA A 95 11.03 -9.39 16.72
CA ALA A 95 10.94 -8.25 17.62
C ALA A 95 12.16 -8.24 18.55
N ARG A 96 12.92 -7.14 18.56
CA ARG A 96 14.00 -6.92 19.53
C ARG A 96 13.41 -6.56 20.90
N THR A 97 12.78 -7.53 21.56
CA THR A 97 12.31 -7.37 22.94
C THR A 97 12.98 -8.42 23.82
N THR A 98 13.58 -7.97 24.92
CA THR A 98 14.29 -8.86 25.85
C THR A 98 13.27 -9.66 26.68
N LYS A 99 13.52 -10.98 26.77
CA LYS A 99 12.79 -12.04 27.49
C LYS A 99 11.64 -12.72 26.72
N ASN A 100 11.91 -13.96 26.30
CA ASN A 100 10.94 -15.03 26.00
C ASN A 100 9.75 -14.66 25.11
N ASN A 101 9.94 -13.86 24.07
CA ASN A 101 8.90 -13.64 23.08
C ASN A 101 9.40 -14.01 21.69
N SER A 102 8.76 -15.01 21.07
CA SER A 102 8.99 -15.40 19.66
C SER A 102 8.21 -14.49 18.70
N SER A 103 7.92 -13.25 19.11
CA SER A 103 7.08 -12.33 18.36
C SER A 103 7.83 -11.76 17.15
N PHE A 104 7.13 -11.65 16.03
CA PHE A 104 7.61 -11.00 14.81
C PHE A 104 6.87 -9.68 14.60
N ILE A 105 7.53 -8.74 13.93
CA ILE A 105 6.91 -7.54 13.39
C ILE A 105 6.81 -7.72 11.89
N GLU A 106 5.63 -7.44 11.33
CA GLU A 106 5.34 -7.58 9.90
C GLU A 106 5.48 -6.23 9.19
N TYR A 107 5.95 -6.30 7.95
CA TYR A 107 6.21 -5.15 7.11
C TYR A 107 5.80 -5.39 5.67
N LEU A 108 5.33 -4.33 5.02
CA LEU A 108 5.24 -4.26 3.56
C LEU A 108 6.55 -3.67 3.02
N ALA A 109 7.21 -4.37 2.11
CA ALA A 109 8.43 -3.91 1.47
C ALA A 109 8.09 -2.87 0.40
N THR A 110 8.78 -1.73 0.40
CA THR A 110 8.51 -0.64 -0.54
C THR A 110 9.80 -0.28 -1.31
N GLY A 111 9.93 0.94 -1.83
CA GLY A 111 11.07 1.34 -2.64
C GLY A 111 12.39 1.43 -1.85
N PRO A 112 13.54 1.48 -2.56
CA PRO A 112 14.85 1.47 -1.92
C PRO A 112 15.22 2.83 -1.31
N THR A 113 16.06 2.79 -0.29
CA THR A 113 16.84 3.91 0.25
C THR A 113 17.94 4.32 -0.74
N SER A 114 18.70 5.39 -0.41
CA SER A 114 19.88 5.76 -1.20
C SER A 114 20.96 4.67 -1.25
N ASP A 115 20.96 3.80 -0.24
CA ASP A 115 22.00 2.79 -0.03
C ASP A 115 21.58 1.42 -0.60
N GLY A 116 20.44 1.35 -1.28
CA GLY A 116 19.91 0.14 -1.93
C GLY A 116 19.00 -0.73 -1.05
N GLU A 117 19.00 -0.53 0.26
CA GLU A 117 18.11 -1.26 1.20
C GLU A 117 16.65 -0.83 1.02
N LEU A 118 15.69 -1.75 1.17
CA LEU A 118 14.27 -1.41 1.04
C LEU A 118 13.77 -0.62 2.24
N THR A 119 13.00 0.44 1.95
CA THR A 119 12.13 1.06 2.95
C THR A 119 10.92 0.17 3.21
N MET A 120 10.31 0.29 4.40
CA MET A 120 9.31 -0.67 4.87
C MET A 120 8.18 0.03 5.62
N ILE A 121 6.95 -0.35 5.34
CA ILE A 121 5.79 0.08 6.13
C ILE A 121 5.54 -0.97 7.19
N ARG A 122 5.67 -0.57 8.45
CA ARG A 122 5.35 -1.43 9.59
C ARG A 122 3.84 -1.59 9.75
N ASP A 123 3.40 -2.78 10.15
CA ASP A 123 1.99 -3.07 10.47
C ASP A 123 1.35 -2.04 11.42
N HIS A 124 2.10 -1.63 12.44
CA HIS A 124 1.67 -0.63 13.42
C HIS A 124 1.44 0.75 12.81
N ASP A 125 2.37 1.24 11.97
CA ASP A 125 2.25 2.57 11.35
C ASP A 125 1.06 2.62 10.37
N PHE A 126 0.80 1.51 9.68
CA PHE A 126 -0.40 1.36 8.86
C PHE A 126 -1.66 1.40 9.74
N ARG A 127 -1.66 0.67 10.87
CA ARG A 127 -2.77 0.60 11.82
C ARG A 127 -3.12 1.97 12.39
N GLU A 128 -2.12 2.72 12.84
CA GLU A 128 -2.33 4.08 13.39
C GLU A 128 -3.05 5.00 12.39
N ILE A 129 -2.78 4.86 11.10
CA ILE A 129 -3.48 5.66 10.08
C ILE A 129 -4.92 5.17 9.91
N VAL A 130 -5.14 3.86 9.71
CA VAL A 130 -6.49 3.35 9.42
C VAL A 130 -7.45 3.44 10.62
N GLU A 131 -6.94 3.48 11.85
CA GLU A 131 -7.73 3.74 13.05
C GLU A 131 -8.26 5.19 13.12
N THR A 132 -7.75 6.09 12.28
CA THR A 132 -8.25 7.48 12.16
C THR A 132 -9.29 7.67 11.05
N VAL A 133 -9.79 6.59 10.44
CA VAL A 133 -10.88 6.66 9.45
C VAL A 133 -12.11 7.34 10.07
N PRO A 134 -12.64 8.41 9.44
CA PRO A 134 -13.84 9.07 9.95
C PRO A 134 -15.02 8.12 10.07
N GLU A 135 -15.83 8.31 11.12
CA GLU A 135 -17.03 7.52 11.32
C GLU A 135 -17.93 7.53 10.07
N LYS A 136 -18.58 6.38 9.82
CA LYS A 136 -19.50 6.18 8.69
C LYS A 136 -18.85 6.34 7.32
N CYS A 137 -17.52 6.34 7.21
CA CYS A 137 -16.88 5.90 5.96
C CYS A 137 -17.16 4.40 5.79
N PHE A 138 -17.85 4.03 4.71
CA PHE A 138 -18.39 2.69 4.43
C PHE A 138 -19.37 2.16 5.50
N GLU A 139 -20.61 2.64 5.46
CA GLU A 139 -21.72 2.04 6.21
C GLU A 139 -22.42 1.03 5.27
N VAL A 140 -22.18 -0.26 5.47
CA VAL A 140 -23.05 -1.29 4.88
C VAL A 140 -24.37 -1.20 5.62
N LYS A 141 -25.42 -0.79 4.92
CA LYS A 141 -26.79 -0.84 5.45
C LYS A 141 -27.26 -2.27 5.62
#